data_AF-A0A2H1BWB8-F1
#
_entry.id   AF-A0A2H1BWB8-F1
#
_cell.length_a   1.000
_cell.length_b   1.000
_cell.length_c   1.000
_cell.angle_alpha   90.00
_cell.angle_beta   90.00
_cell.angle_gamma   90.00
#
_symmetry.space_group_name_H-M   'P 1'
#
loop_
_entity.id
_entity.type
_entity.pdbx_description
1 polymer ?
#
loop_
_entity_poly.entity_id
_entity_poly.type
_entity_poly.pdbx_seq_one_letter_code
_entity_poly.pdbx_strand_id
1 'polypeptide(L)'
;MGLEETAKRLFGKYHIHTENWSLLRVAAAVLTHEALGVGLLVGFWIGCYRYQPLKQLMHKAPKSIQSKYQRGMAWSERKLQRTPDYIKRRTDPQKLLVSGAESFVIRKLLTPLTVPGKIYLAVLFSGFFQ
;
A
#
# COMPACT_ATOMS: atom_id res chain seq x y z
N MET A 1 18.49 -7.48 15.24
CA MET A 1 17.27 -6.87 15.83
C MET A 1 16.38 -8.00 16.28
N GLY A 2 16.08 -8.06 17.58
CA GLY A 2 15.22 -9.10 18.15
C GLY A 2 13.75 -8.89 17.78
N LEU A 3 13.00 -9.99 17.74
CA LEU A 3 11.55 -9.97 17.47
C LEU A 3 10.79 -9.18 18.56
N GLU A 4 11.24 -9.29 19.82
CA GLU A 4 10.72 -8.51 20.94
C GLU A 4 11.03 -7.01 20.82
N GLU A 5 12.23 -6.65 20.34
CA GLU A 5 12.64 -5.25 20.15
C GLU A 5 11.81 -4.57 19.05
N THR A 6 11.52 -5.33 17.99
CA THR A 6 10.64 -4.92 16.89
C THR A 6 9.21 -4.70 17.39
N ALA A 7 8.70 -5.63 18.19
CA ALA A 7 7.37 -5.53 18.79
C ALA A 7 7.27 -4.35 19.77
N LYS A 8 8.23 -4.18 20.69
CA LYS A 8 8.26 -3.03 21.62
C LYS A 8 8.27 -1.70 20.87
N ARG A 9 9.00 -1.59 19.76
CA ARG A 9 9.03 -0.37 18.94
C ARG A 9 7.72 -0.11 18.20
N LEU A 10 7.11 -1.15 17.61
CA LEU A 10 5.85 -1.07 16.87
C LEU A 10 4.65 -0.77 17.77
N PHE A 11 4.51 -1.53 18.85
CA PHE A 11 3.36 -1.50 19.76
C PHE A 11 3.53 -0.48 20.88
N GLY A 12 4.76 -0.19 21.31
CA GLY A 12 5.04 0.85 22.31
C GLY A 12 4.65 2.25 21.85
N LYS A 13 4.69 2.52 20.54
CA LYS A 13 4.18 3.77 19.95
C LYS A 13 2.67 3.98 20.17
N TYR A 14 1.93 2.91 20.49
CA TYR A 14 0.49 2.89 20.70
C TYR A 14 0.11 2.53 22.16
N HIS A 15 1.05 2.67 23.10
CA HIS A 15 0.84 2.36 24.52
C HIS A 15 0.42 0.91 24.81
N ILE A 16 0.80 -0.06 23.97
CA ILE A 16 0.52 -1.48 24.20
C ILE A 16 1.72 -2.11 24.91
N HIS A 17 1.52 -2.56 26.14
CA HIS A 17 2.55 -3.24 26.94
C HIS A 17 2.70 -4.70 26.50
N THR A 18 3.70 -4.98 25.68
CA THR A 18 4.00 -6.34 25.16
C THR A 18 4.93 -7.15 26.07
N GLU A 19 5.30 -6.63 27.24
CA GLU A 19 6.33 -7.22 28.11
C GLU A 19 5.89 -8.53 28.77
N ASN A 20 4.59 -8.73 28.92
CA ASN A 20 4.00 -9.93 29.52
C ASN A 20 3.48 -10.93 28.47
N TRP A 21 3.80 -10.74 27.19
CA TRP A 21 3.28 -11.59 26.13
C TRP A 21 4.17 -12.81 25.90
N SER A 22 3.57 -13.96 25.61
CA SER A 22 4.31 -15.14 25.17
C SER A 22 5.03 -14.85 23.85
N LEU A 23 6.20 -15.47 23.64
CA LEU A 23 6.97 -15.36 22.39
C LEU A 23 6.13 -15.68 21.16
N LEU A 24 5.23 -16.66 21.27
CA LEU A 24 4.29 -17.05 20.21
C LEU A 24 3.33 -15.91 19.85
N ARG A 25 2.76 -15.24 20.86
CA ARG A 25 1.86 -14.10 20.68
C ARG A 25 2.57 -12.92 20.03
N VAL A 26 3.80 -12.62 20.45
CA VAL A 26 4.63 -11.56 19.85
C VAL A 26 4.93 -11.87 18.38
N ALA A 27 5.32 -13.11 18.07
CA ALA A 27 5.56 -13.56 16.70
C ALA A 27 4.31 -13.46 15.84
N ALA A 28 3.16 -13.95 16.33
CA ALA A 28 1.89 -13.86 15.63
C ALA A 28 1.47 -12.41 15.35
N ALA A 29 1.66 -11.50 16.31
CA ALA A 29 1.34 -10.08 16.15
C ALA A 29 2.20 -9.42 15.06
N VAL A 30 3.51 -9.65 15.05
CA VAL A 30 4.43 -9.09 14.05
C VAL A 30 4.13 -9.68 12.66
N LEU A 31 3.98 -11.00 12.55
CA LEU A 31 3.67 -11.66 11.28
C LEU A 31 2.34 -11.15 10.70
N THR A 32 1.32 -11.00 11.54
CA THR A 32 0.01 -10.48 11.11
C THR A 32 0.13 -9.01 10.66
N HIS A 33 0.92 -8.19 11.37
CA HIS A 33 1.15 -6.80 10.99
C HIS A 33 1.79 -6.68 9.60
N GLU A 34 2.84 -7.46 9.35
CA GLU A 34 3.55 -7.48 8.07
C GLU A 34 2.65 -8.03 6.96
N ALA A 35 1.92 -9.12 7.21
CA ALA A 35 1.00 -9.72 6.24
C ALA A 35 -0.13 -8.74 5.86
N LEU A 36 -0.72 -8.03 6.83
CA LEU A 36 -1.69 -6.96 6.57
C LEU A 36 -1.05 -5.78 5.82
N GLY A 37 0.21 -5.49 6.10
CA GLY A 37 1.03 -4.50 5.39
C GLY A 37 1.12 -4.81 3.89
N VAL A 38 1.59 -6.00 3.56
CA VAL A 38 1.74 -6.50 2.19
C VAL A 38 0.37 -6.66 1.51
N GLY A 39 -0.61 -7.24 2.20
CA GLY A 39 -1.97 -7.43 1.69
C GLY A 39 -2.62 -6.10 1.30
N LEU A 40 -2.51 -5.06 2.12
CA LEU A 40 -3.01 -3.73 1.77
C LEU A 40 -2.20 -3.11 0.64
N LEU A 41 -0.87 -3.27 0.62
CA LEU A 41 -0.03 -2.75 -0.47
C LEU A 41 -0.46 -3.33 -1.83
N VAL A 42 -0.57 -4.65 -1.92
CA VAL A 42 -0.96 -5.37 -3.13
C VAL A 42 -2.43 -5.11 -3.46
N GLY A 43 -3.32 -5.13 -2.47
CA GLY A 43 -4.75 -4.87 -2.64
C GLY A 43 -5.04 -3.49 -3.21
N PHE A 44 -4.43 -2.44 -2.67
CA PHE A 44 -4.56 -1.08 -3.22
C PHE A 44 -4.00 -1.00 -4.64
N TRP A 45 -2.89 -1.68 -4.93
CA TRP A 45 -2.31 -1.66 -6.26
C TRP A 45 -3.19 -2.36 -7.29
N ILE A 46 -3.69 -3.56 -7.01
CA ILE A 46 -4.63 -4.30 -7.85
C ILE A 46 -5.94 -3.50 -8.02
N GLY A 47 -6.45 -2.91 -6.94
CA GLY A 47 -7.63 -2.06 -6.97
C GLY A 47 -7.45 -0.86 -7.91
N CYS A 48 -6.36 -0.11 -7.77
CA CYS A 48 -6.07 1.01 -8.66
C CYS A 48 -5.85 0.55 -10.11
N TYR A 49 -5.21 -0.60 -10.31
CA TYR A 49 -5.05 -1.19 -11.64
C TYR A 49 -6.39 -1.53 -12.29
N ARG A 50 -7.36 -2.07 -11.53
CA ARG A 50 -8.66 -2.45 -12.10
C ARG A 50 -9.59 -1.25 -12.29
N TYR A 51 -9.68 -0.34 -11.31
CA TYR A 51 -10.64 0.77 -11.33
C TYR A 51 -10.14 2.06 -12.00
N GLN A 52 -8.82 2.33 -11.96
CA GLN A 52 -8.18 3.56 -12.48
C GLN A 52 -8.90 4.86 -12.04
N PRO A 53 -8.97 5.14 -10.73
CA PRO A 53 -9.74 6.25 -10.18
C PRO A 53 -9.34 7.61 -10.76
N LEU A 54 -8.04 7.87 -11.02
CA LEU A 54 -7.61 9.16 -11.59
C LEU A 54 -8.12 9.34 -13.02
N LYS A 55 -8.20 8.25 -13.81
CA LYS A 55 -8.77 8.31 -15.16
C LYS A 55 -10.26 8.72 -15.13
N GLN A 56 -11.02 8.19 -14.17
CA GLN A 56 -12.44 8.53 -13.99
C GLN A 56 -12.64 9.96 -13.48
N LEU A 57 -11.81 10.39 -12.53
CA LEU A 57 -11.83 11.76 -12.00
C LEU A 57 -11.40 12.80 -13.04
N MET A 58 -10.46 12.47 -13.93
CA MET A 58 -9.97 13.38 -14.97
C MET A 58 -11.05 13.80 -15.97
N HIS A 59 -12.06 12.97 -16.23
CA HIS A 59 -13.21 13.37 -17.05
C HIS A 59 -13.95 14.59 -16.47
N LYS A 60 -14.02 14.69 -15.13
CA LYS A 60 -14.71 15.77 -14.42
C LYS A 60 -13.83 16.99 -14.11
N ALA A 61 -12.52 16.90 -14.38
CA ALA A 61 -11.58 17.95 -14.06
C ALA A 61 -11.58 19.08 -15.11
N PRO A 62 -11.21 20.32 -14.73
CA PRO A 62 -11.03 21.43 -15.67
C PRO A 62 -10.01 21.12 -16.79
N LYS A 63 -10.20 21.71 -17.97
CA LYS A 63 -9.33 21.53 -19.15
C LYS A 63 -7.84 21.83 -18.88
N SER A 64 -7.56 22.75 -17.96
CA SER A 64 -6.19 23.07 -17.52
C SER A 64 -5.50 21.92 -16.78
N ILE A 65 -6.24 21.10 -16.05
CA ILE A 65 -5.73 19.92 -15.34
C ILE A 65 -5.66 18.73 -16.31
N GLN A 66 -6.67 18.57 -17.16
CA GLN A 66 -6.68 17.51 -18.18
C GLN A 66 -5.48 17.63 -19.13
N SER A 67 -5.13 18.83 -19.58
CA SER A 67 -3.97 19.04 -20.46
C SER A 67 -2.63 18.72 -19.78
N LYS A 68 -2.48 19.05 -18.48
CA LYS A 68 -1.30 18.65 -17.69
C LYS A 68 -1.23 17.13 -17.51
N TYR A 69 -2.37 16.48 -17.24
CA TYR A 69 -2.46 15.04 -17.15
C TYR A 69 -2.06 14.36 -18.46
N GLN A 70 -2.60 14.81 -19.60
CA GLN A 70 -2.25 14.30 -20.92
C GLN A 70 -0.75 14.48 -21.24
N ARG A 71 -0.16 15.63 -20.89
CA ARG A 71 1.30 15.84 -21.03
C ARG A 71 2.11 14.88 -20.18
N GLY A 72 1.67 14.62 -18.94
CA GLY A 72 2.28 13.63 -18.05
C GLY A 72 2.21 12.22 -18.63
N MET A 73 1.03 11.82 -19.14
CA MET A 73 0.83 10.53 -19.80
C MET A 73 1.74 10.36 -21.03
N ALA A 74 1.83 11.38 -21.89
CA ALA A 74 2.69 11.37 -23.07
C ALA A 74 4.19 11.35 -22.73
N TRP A 75 4.59 11.94 -21.59
CA TRP A 75 5.96 11.82 -21.08
C TRP A 75 6.24 10.41 -20.56
N SER A 76 5.29 9.84 -19.80
CA SER A 76 5.37 8.47 -19.30
C SER A 76 5.46 7.47 -20.43
N GLU A 77 4.60 7.58 -21.45
CA GLU A 77 4.60 6.73 -22.65
C GLU A 77 5.96 6.72 -23.35
N ARG A 78 6.54 7.91 -23.57
CA ARG A 78 7.89 8.06 -24.15
C ARG A 78 8.98 7.38 -23.31
N LYS A 79 8.87 7.45 -21.99
CA LYS A 79 9.81 6.77 -21.08
C LYS A 79 9.60 5.26 -21.07
N LEU A 80 8.35 4.82 -21.22
CA LEU A 80 7.90 3.44 -21.28
C LEU A 80 8.26 2.72 -22.58
N GLN A 81 8.50 3.45 -23.67
CA GLN A 81 9.02 2.86 -24.92
C GLN A 81 10.36 2.13 -24.70
N ARG A 82 11.16 2.58 -23.71
CA ARG A 82 12.43 1.93 -23.30
C ARG A 82 12.26 0.68 -22.44
N THR A 83 11.03 0.29 -22.11
CA THR A 83 10.76 -0.89 -21.27
C THR A 83 10.88 -2.16 -22.13
N PRO A 84 11.51 -3.23 -21.63
CA PRO A 84 11.65 -4.49 -22.35
C PRO A 84 10.30 -5.09 -22.78
N ASP A 85 10.26 -5.63 -23.99
CA ASP A 85 9.00 -6.06 -24.65
C ASP A 85 8.28 -7.20 -23.94
N TYR A 86 8.98 -7.97 -23.10
CA TYR A 86 8.36 -9.00 -22.24
C TYR A 86 7.29 -8.41 -21.31
N ILE A 87 7.51 -7.20 -20.80
CA ILE A 87 6.58 -6.52 -19.89
C ILE A 87 5.37 -6.00 -20.67
N LYS A 88 5.61 -5.43 -21.87
CA LYS A 88 4.55 -4.92 -22.77
C LYS A 88 3.60 -6.02 -23.24
N ARG A 89 4.09 -7.25 -23.40
CA ARG A 89 3.30 -8.39 -23.91
C ARG A 89 2.28 -8.94 -22.92
N ARG A 90 2.53 -8.79 -21.61
CA ARG A 90 1.70 -9.33 -20.53
C ARG A 90 0.78 -8.27 -19.91
N THR A 91 1.22 -7.01 -19.89
CA THR A 91 0.55 -5.96 -19.12
C THR A 91 0.70 -4.62 -19.82
N ASP A 92 -0.35 -3.80 -19.81
CA ASP A 92 -0.24 -2.39 -20.24
C ASP A 92 0.67 -1.65 -19.23
N PRO A 93 1.89 -1.27 -19.64
CA PRO A 93 2.90 -0.79 -18.71
C PRO A 93 2.63 0.67 -18.32
N GLN A 94 1.86 1.41 -19.13
CA GLN A 94 1.35 2.73 -18.77
C GLN A 94 0.29 2.63 -17.68
N LYS A 95 -0.62 1.66 -17.79
CA LYS A 95 -1.61 1.36 -16.74
C LYS A 95 -0.96 0.88 -15.44
N LEU A 96 0.12 0.11 -15.53
CA LEU A 96 0.90 -0.34 -14.37
C LEU A 96 1.56 0.83 -13.62
N LEU A 97 2.15 1.77 -14.36
CA LEU A 97 2.78 2.96 -13.77
C LEU A 97 1.77 3.91 -13.12
N VAL A 98 0.65 4.17 -13.80
CA VAL A 98 -0.42 5.03 -13.27
C VAL A 98 -1.03 4.41 -12.01
N SER A 99 -1.36 3.13 -12.03
CA SER A 99 -1.92 2.44 -10.85
C SER A 99 -0.93 2.37 -9.69
N GLY A 100 0.37 2.26 -9.96
CA GLY A 100 1.41 2.38 -8.94
C GLY A 100 1.39 3.75 -8.25
N ALA A 101 1.36 4.83 -9.04
CA ALA A 101 1.28 6.19 -8.52
C ALA A 101 -0.04 6.47 -7.76
N GLU A 102 -1.17 6.07 -8.34
CA GLU A 102 -2.50 6.15 -7.70
C GLU A 102 -2.51 5.44 -6.34
N SER A 103 -2.03 4.19 -6.30
CA SER A 103 -1.99 3.40 -5.07
C SER A 103 -1.09 4.05 -4.02
N PHE A 104 0.00 4.68 -4.41
CA PHE A 104 0.88 5.41 -3.49
C PHE A 104 0.16 6.61 -2.86
N VAL A 105 -0.51 7.44 -3.67
CA VAL A 105 -1.25 8.61 -3.19
C VAL A 105 -2.41 8.20 -2.29
N ILE A 106 -3.21 7.21 -2.70
CA ILE A 106 -4.35 6.72 -1.93
C ILE A 106 -3.89 6.09 -0.61
N ARG A 107 -2.85 5.26 -0.63
CA ARG A 107 -2.28 4.71 0.62
C ARG A 107 -1.76 5.82 1.52
N LYS A 108 -1.11 6.85 0.97
CA LYS A 108 -0.61 7.98 1.76
C LYS A 108 -1.76 8.74 2.43
N LEU A 109 -2.85 9.00 1.69
CA LEU A 109 -4.07 9.61 2.22
C LEU A 109 -4.73 8.76 3.33
N LEU A 110 -4.70 7.43 3.17
CA LEU A 110 -5.28 6.48 4.12
C LEU A 110 -4.32 6.04 5.21
N THR A 111 -3.06 6.49 5.22
CA THR A 111 -2.08 6.23 6.30
C THR A 111 -2.63 6.50 7.70
N PRO A 112 -3.26 7.67 7.99
CA PRO A 112 -3.78 7.96 9.32
C PRO A 112 -4.82 6.95 9.81
N LEU A 113 -5.52 6.24 8.90
CA LEU A 113 -6.53 5.25 9.24
C LEU A 113 -5.96 3.81 9.21
N THR A 114 -5.19 3.50 8.17
CA THR A 114 -4.69 2.15 7.91
C THR A 114 -3.58 1.75 8.87
N VAL A 115 -2.76 2.69 9.36
CA VAL A 115 -1.70 2.37 10.33
C VAL A 115 -2.27 1.96 11.69
N PRO A 116 -3.14 2.73 12.37
CA PRO A 116 -3.74 2.28 13.63
C PRO A 116 -4.63 1.06 13.44
N GLY A 117 -5.38 0.98 12.33
CA GLY A 117 -6.24 -0.18 12.04
C GLY A 117 -5.46 -1.50 11.91
N LYS A 118 -4.31 -1.49 11.22
CA LYS A 118 -3.43 -2.67 11.12
C LYS A 118 -2.92 -3.14 12.48
N ILE A 119 -2.58 -2.19 13.35
CA ILE A 119 -2.02 -2.48 14.67
C ILE A 119 -3.10 -3.06 15.58
N TYR A 120 -4.29 -2.49 15.58
CA TYR A 120 -5.44 -3.03 16.31
C TYR A 120 -5.79 -4.45 15.86
N LEU A 121 -5.85 -4.69 14.55
CA LEU A 121 -6.12 -6.02 14.01
C LEU A 121 -5.02 -7.03 14.35
N ALA A 122 -3.75 -6.63 14.31
CA ALA A 122 -2.63 -7.49 14.70
C ALA A 122 -2.70 -7.88 16.19
N VAL A 123 -3.10 -6.94 17.06
CA VAL A 123 -3.29 -7.20 18.50
C VAL A 123 -4.48 -8.13 18.72
N LEU A 124 -5.59 -7.91 18.03
CA LEU A 124 -6.80 -8.73 18.14
C LEU A 124 -6.55 -10.17 17.65
N PHE A 125 -5.85 -10.33 16.52
CA PHE A 125 -5.48 -11.64 16.01
C PHE A 125 -4.48 -12.37 16.91
N SER A 126 -3.51 -11.67 17.47
CA SER A 126 -2.56 -12.30 18.40
C SER A 126 -3.20 -12.72 19.72
N GLY A 127 -4.33 -12.12 20.12
CA GLY A 127 -5.13 -12.55 21.27
C GLY A 127 -5.69 -13.98 21.16
N PHE A 128 -5.79 -14.55 19.96
CA PHE A 128 -6.19 -15.96 19.79
C PHE A 128 -5.07 -16.96 20.11
N PHE A 129 -3.82 -16.50 20.24
CA PHE A 129 -2.64 -17.32 20.51
C PHE A 129 -2.10 -17.14 21.93
N GLN A 130 -3.00 -16.89 22.88
CA GLN A 130 -2.68 -16.66 24.29
C GLN A 130 -2.28 -17.95 25.00
#